data_AF-A0A382BT27-F1
#
_entry.id   AF-A0A382BT27-F1
#
_cell.length_a   1.000
_cell.length_b   1.000
_cell.length_c   1.000
_cell.angle_alpha   90.00
_cell.angle_beta   90.00
_cell.angle_gamma   90.00
#
_symmetry.space_group_name_H-M   'P 1'
#
loop_
_entity.id
_entity.type
_entity.pdbx_description
1 polymer ?
#
loop_
_entity_poly.entity_id
_entity_poly.type
_entity_poly.pdbx_seq_one_letter_code
_entity_poly.pdbx_strand_id
1 'polypeptide(L)'
;MTYRPLYQLTMRKYYMDDLYERFIVGQVFYRYGAGLLDWFDKVFVDGVSDNIGWFGRNIGRGIAHVQNGQVQAYGSVFTAGAVIILLVYLIW
;
A
#
# COMPACT_ATOMS: atom_id res chain seq x y z
N MET A 1 -22.12 -54.11 27.13
CA MET A 1 -20.98 -53.36 26.58
C MET A 1 -21.40 -51.91 26.31
N THR A 2 -21.75 -51.13 27.35
CA THR A 2 -22.52 -49.88 27.14
C THR A 2 -21.84 -48.62 27.69
N TYR A 3 -20.74 -48.75 28.44
CA TYR A 3 -20.08 -47.62 29.12
C TYR A 3 -18.91 -46.99 28.34
N ARG A 4 -18.48 -47.62 27.25
CA ARG A 4 -17.37 -47.16 26.39
C ARG A 4 -17.52 -45.72 25.88
N PRO A 5 -18.68 -45.27 25.37
CA PRO A 5 -18.80 -43.90 24.84
C PRO A 5 -18.78 -42.84 25.94
N LEU A 6 -19.35 -43.14 27.11
CA LEU A 6 -19.30 -42.25 28.28
C LEU A 6 -17.88 -42.09 28.82
N TYR A 7 -17.11 -43.19 28.89
CA TYR A 7 -15.71 -43.15 29.31
C TYR A 7 -14.85 -42.32 28.34
N GLN A 8 -15.07 -42.45 27.03
CA GLN A 8 -14.36 -41.64 26.04
C GLN A 8 -14.68 -40.14 26.13
N LEU A 9 -15.92 -39.77 26.47
CA LEU A 9 -16.33 -38.37 26.67
C LEU A 9 -15.60 -37.72 27.85
N THR A 10 -15.51 -38.41 28.99
CA THR A 10 -14.82 -37.89 30.17
C THR A 10 -13.31 -37.86 29.95
N MET A 11 -12.76 -38.87 29.28
CA MET A 11 -11.32 -38.98 29.01
C MET A 11 -10.81 -37.93 28.01
N ARG A 12 -11.66 -37.44 27.09
CA ARG A 12 -11.35 -36.32 26.19
C ARG A 12 -11.75 -34.93 26.74
N LYS A 13 -11.96 -34.80 28.05
CA LYS A 13 -12.43 -33.55 28.71
C LYS A 13 -13.59 -32.90 27.93
N TYR A 14 -14.62 -33.68 27.60
CA TYR A 14 -15.80 -33.19 26.90
C TYR A 14 -15.53 -32.47 25.56
N TYR A 15 -14.37 -32.68 24.93
CA TYR A 15 -13.97 -31.99 23.69
C TYR A 15 -13.93 -30.46 23.82
N MET A 16 -13.85 -29.92 25.03
CA MET A 16 -13.87 -28.47 25.27
C MET A 16 -12.65 -27.76 24.71
N ASP A 17 -11.47 -28.40 24.74
CA ASP A 17 -10.25 -27.87 24.10
C ASP A 17 -10.40 -27.77 22.59
N ASP A 18 -10.91 -28.83 21.94
CA ASP A 18 -11.11 -28.87 20.48
C ASP A 18 -12.13 -27.82 20.02
N LEU A 19 -13.17 -27.59 20.85
CA LEU A 19 -14.16 -26.55 20.63
C LEU A 19 -13.54 -25.15 20.77
N TYR A 20 -12.77 -24.90 21.83
CA TYR A 20 -12.09 -23.62 22.05
C TYR A 20 -11.10 -23.31 20.92
N GLU A 21 -10.28 -24.29 20.54
CA GLU A 21 -9.27 -24.13 19.50
C GLU A 21 -9.91 -23.87 18.13
N ARG A 22 -10.94 -24.63 17.75
CA ARG A 22 -11.61 -24.41 16.46
C ARG A 22 -12.43 -23.13 16.40
N PHE A 23 -13.17 -22.81 17.46
CA PHE A 23 -14.11 -21.68 17.43
C PHE A 23 -13.45 -20.35 17.78
N ILE A 24 -12.56 -20.30 18.77
CA ILE A 24 -11.91 -19.06 19.19
C ILE A 24 -10.66 -18.81 18.37
N VAL A 25 -9.74 -19.78 18.31
CA VAL A 25 -8.47 -19.58 17.57
C VAL A 25 -8.72 -19.65 16.07
N GLY A 26 -9.41 -20.68 15.60
CA GLY A 26 -9.70 -20.87 14.18
C GLY A 26 -10.64 -19.82 13.59
N GLN A 27 -11.71 -19.45 14.30
CA GLN A 27 -12.74 -18.59 13.71
C GLN A 27 -12.57 -17.10 14.02
N VAL A 28 -12.11 -16.73 15.22
CA VAL A 28 -11.94 -15.32 15.59
C VAL A 28 -10.57 -14.84 15.16
N PHE A 29 -9.50 -15.55 15.53
CA PHE A 29 -8.13 -15.09 15.28
C PHE A 29 -7.78 -15.05 13.80
N TYR A 30 -8.04 -16.12 13.05
CA TYR A 30 -7.74 -16.12 11.61
C TYR A 30 -8.65 -15.19 10.84
N ARG A 31 -9.95 -15.16 11.14
CA ARG A 31 -10.90 -14.42 10.31
C ARG A 31 -10.83 -12.91 10.57
N TYR A 32 -10.67 -12.48 11.82
CA TYR A 32 -10.49 -11.06 12.13
C TYR A 32 -9.05 -10.62 11.92
N GLY A 33 -8.06 -11.41 12.34
CA GLY A 33 -6.64 -11.05 12.21
C GLY A 33 -6.20 -10.97 10.75
N ALA A 34 -6.48 -12.00 9.95
CA ALA A 34 -6.15 -11.96 8.53
C ALA A 34 -7.01 -10.93 7.78
N GLY A 35 -8.28 -10.75 8.17
CA GLY A 35 -9.17 -9.75 7.57
C GLY A 35 -8.70 -8.32 7.79
N LEU A 36 -8.20 -8.00 9.00
CA LEU A 36 -7.66 -6.67 9.31
C LEU A 36 -6.36 -6.39 8.55
N LEU A 37 -5.47 -7.38 8.46
CA LEU A 37 -4.22 -7.24 7.72
C LEU A 37 -4.48 -7.09 6.21
N ASP A 38 -5.38 -7.90 5.65
CA ASP A 38 -5.78 -7.81 4.23
C ASP A 38 -6.48 -6.47 3.92
N TRP A 39 -7.33 -5.98 4.83
CA TRP A 39 -7.93 -4.65 4.69
C TRP A 39 -6.88 -3.54 4.76
N PHE A 40 -5.92 -3.63 5.68
CA PHE A 40 -4.86 -2.65 5.81
C PHE A 40 -3.99 -2.60 4.55
N ASP A 41 -3.61 -3.75 4.00
CA ASP A 41 -2.84 -3.85 2.75
C ASP A 41 -3.60 -3.21 1.59
N LYS A 42 -4.85 -3.60 1.37
CA LYS A 42 -5.69 -3.07 0.27
C LYS A 42 -6.03 -1.59 0.39
N VAL A 43 -6.15 -1.05 1.60
CA VAL A 43 -6.52 0.37 1.77
C VAL A 43 -5.28 1.24 1.78
N PHE A 44 -4.26 0.82 2.53
CA PHE A 44 -3.08 1.64 2.76
C PHE A 44 -2.02 1.41 1.69
N VAL A 45 -1.67 0.16 1.40
CA VAL A 45 -0.59 -0.16 0.46
C VAL A 45 -1.05 0.10 -0.97
N ASP A 46 -2.19 -0.45 -1.39
CA ASP A 46 -2.72 -0.18 -2.75
C ASP A 46 -3.05 1.31 -2.92
N GLY A 47 -3.65 1.94 -1.89
CA GLY A 47 -3.98 3.36 -1.93
C GLY A 47 -2.76 4.27 -2.07
N VAL A 48 -1.65 3.96 -1.39
CA VAL A 48 -0.39 4.70 -1.55
C VAL A 48 0.19 4.50 -2.95
N SER A 49 0.21 3.26 -3.44
CA SER A 49 0.72 2.94 -4.78
C SER A 49 -0.05 3.69 -5.89
N ASP A 50 -1.38 3.65 -5.84
CA ASP A 50 -2.23 4.33 -6.81
C ASP A 50 -2.06 5.85 -6.77
N ASN A 51 -1.88 6.43 -5.58
CA ASN A 51 -1.63 7.86 -5.43
C ASN A 51 -0.28 8.27 -6.03
N ILE A 52 0.78 7.48 -5.83
CA ILE A 52 2.09 7.73 -6.45
C ILE A 52 1.96 7.66 -7.98
N GLY A 53 1.26 6.65 -8.50
CA GLY A 53 1.02 6.51 -9.93
C GLY A 53 0.18 7.66 -10.51
N TRP A 54 -0.85 8.10 -9.79
CA TRP A 54 -1.65 9.27 -10.17
C TRP A 54 -0.80 10.55 -10.19
N PHE A 55 -0.02 10.79 -9.13
CA PHE A 55 0.83 11.96 -9.00
C PHE A 55 1.87 12.05 -10.12
N GLY A 56 2.57 10.94 -10.41
CA GLY A 56 3.53 10.87 -11.50
C GLY A 56 2.90 11.17 -12.86
N ARG A 57 1.72 10.61 -13.15
CA ARG A 57 0.98 10.89 -14.40
C ARG A 57 0.53 12.34 -14.49
N ASN A 58 0.07 12.93 -13.39
CA ASN A 58 -0.43 14.31 -13.40
C ASN A 58 0.71 15.32 -13.56
N ILE A 59 1.83 15.11 -12.88
CA ILE A 59 3.06 15.91 -13.10
C ILE A 59 3.56 15.74 -14.52
N GLY A 60 3.63 14.51 -15.03
CA GLY A 60 4.09 14.23 -16.39
C GLY A 60 3.28 15.00 -17.45
N ARG A 61 1.95 15.08 -17.29
CA ARG A 61 1.08 15.90 -18.15
C ARG A 61 1.38 17.39 -18.05
N GLY A 62 1.61 17.90 -16.83
CA GLY A 62 2.01 19.30 -16.63
C GLY A 62 3.35 19.63 -17.30
N ILE A 63 4.36 18.77 -17.14
CA ILE A 63 5.67 18.92 -17.78
C ILE A 63 5.55 18.80 -19.31
N ALA A 64 4.67 17.94 -19.82
CA ALA A 64 4.44 17.82 -21.26
C ALA A 64 3.97 19.14 -21.90
N HIS A 65 3.16 19.94 -21.19
CA HIS A 65 2.77 21.29 -21.64
C HIS A 65 3.91 22.31 -21.64
N VAL A 66 5.03 22.05 -20.97
CA VAL A 66 6.24 22.88 -21.10
C VAL A 66 6.99 22.49 -22.38
N GLN A 67 6.85 21.25 -22.83
CA GLN A 67 7.52 20.71 -24.01
C GLN A 67 6.65 20.83 -25.28
N ASN A 68 6.13 22.03 -25.58
CA ASN A 68 5.21 22.27 -26.70
C ASN A 68 5.86 22.19 -28.10
N GLY A 69 7.07 21.64 -28.24
CA GLY A 69 7.77 21.44 -29.52
C GLY A 69 8.23 22.72 -30.23
N GLN A 70 7.99 23.90 -29.65
CA GLN A 70 8.35 25.18 -30.23
C GLN A 70 9.84 25.48 -30.02
N VAL A 71 10.63 25.38 -31.10
CA VAL A 71 12.09 25.64 -31.07
C VAL A 71 12.45 27.00 -30.48
N GLN A 72 11.65 28.03 -30.74
CA GLN A 72 11.86 29.38 -30.19
C GLN A 72 11.73 29.43 -28.66
N ALA A 73 10.84 28.62 -28.06
CA ALA A 73 10.67 28.54 -26.61
C ALA A 73 11.88 27.87 -25.95
N TYR A 74 12.46 26.83 -26.58
CA TYR A 74 13.72 26.24 -26.10
C TYR A 74 14.89 27.23 -26.18
N GLY A 75 14.97 28.00 -27.28
CA GLY A 75 15.99 29.03 -27.45
C GLY A 75 15.90 30.15 -26.41
N SER A 76 14.69 30.58 -26.05
CA SER A 76 14.50 31.62 -25.02
C SER A 76 14.88 31.12 -23.62
N VAL A 77 14.50 29.87 -23.27
CA VAL A 77 14.90 29.24 -21.99
C VAL A 77 16.42 29.11 -21.89
N PHE A 78 17.08 28.67 -22.96
CA PHE A 78 18.54 28.56 -23.01
C PHE A 78 19.22 29.91 -22.80
N THR A 79 18.75 30.94 -23.50
CA THR A 79 19.32 32.30 -23.40
C THR A 79 19.11 32.87 -22.00
N ALA A 80 17.90 32.72 -21.43
CA ALA A 80 17.61 33.16 -20.06
C ALA A 80 18.50 32.43 -19.03
N GLY A 81 18.68 31.12 -19.19
CA GLY A 81 19.56 30.32 -18.33
C GLY A 81 21.01 30.81 -18.38
N ALA A 82 21.55 31.07 -19.57
CA ALA A 82 22.91 31.60 -19.74
C ALA A 82 23.09 32.97 -19.06
N VAL A 83 22.10 33.87 -19.18
CA VAL A 83 22.13 35.18 -18.53
C VAL A 83 22.08 35.04 -17.01
N ILE A 84 21.21 34.17 -16.47
CA ILE A 84 21.12 33.92 -15.02
C ILE A 84 22.45 33.40 -14.47
N ILE A 85 23.09 32.44 -15.16
CA ILE A 85 24.39 31.91 -14.75
C ILE A 85 25.46 33.02 -14.72
N LEU A 86 25.51 33.86 -15.76
CA LEU A 86 26.42 35.00 -15.82
C LEU A 86 26.19 36.01 -14.69
N LEU A 87 24.93 36.33 -14.39
CA LEU A 87 24.58 37.25 -13.31
C LEU A 87 24.97 36.68 -11.93
N VAL A 88 24.70 35.40 -11.68
CA VAL A 88 25.09 34.73 -10.44
C VAL A 88 26.61 34.72 -10.29
N TYR A 89 27.34 34.45 -11.36
CA TYR A 89 28.81 34.50 -11.38
C TYR A 89 29.37 35.91 -11.13
N LEU A 90 28.69 36.97 -11.59
CA LEU A 90 29.16 38.35 -11.42
C LEU A 90 28.86 38.91 -10.02
N ILE A 91 27.81 38.40 -9.37
CA ILE A 91 27.40 38.81 -8.02
C ILE A 91 28.23 38.12 -6.93
N TRP A 92 28.74 36.92 -7.21
CA TRP A 92 29.66 36.16 -6.34
C TRP A 92 31.12 36.55 -6.58
#